data_AF-A0A967ITP3-F1
#
_entry.id   AF-A0A967ITP3-F1
#
_cell.length_a   1.000
_cell.length_b   1.000
_cell.length_c   1.000
_cell.angle_alpha   90.00
_cell.angle_beta   90.00
_cell.angle_gamma   90.00
#
_symmetry.space_group_name_H-M   'P 1'
#
loop_
_entity.id
_entity.type
_entity.pdbx_description
1 polymer ?
#
loop_
_entity_poly.entity_id
_entity_poly.type
_entity_poly.pdbx_seq_one_letter_code
_entity_poly.pdbx_strand_id
1 'polypeptide(L)' 'NFYTFAVVLFLVQVVVGVIAAIQFIWPDVFILNFNTIRTLHINALVVWLLCGLMGATYFVVPEESQSEL' A
#
# COMPACT_ATOMS: atom_id res chain seq x y z
N ASN A 1 13.08 7.64 -4.39
CA ASN A 1 11.70 7.99 -3.94
C ASN A 1 10.72 6.82 -3.89
N PHE A 2 11.01 5.64 -4.45
CA PHE A 2 10.09 4.49 -4.42
C PHE A 2 9.77 3.99 -3.00
N TYR A 3 10.78 3.88 -2.13
CA TYR A 3 10.58 3.43 -0.75
C TYR A 3 9.70 4.38 0.07
N THR A 4 9.91 5.69 -0.04
CA THR A 4 9.07 6.69 0.64
C THR A 4 7.61 6.55 0.22
N PHE A 5 7.36 6.38 -1.08
CA PHE A 5 6.00 6.19 -1.61
C PHE A 5 5.37 4.88 -1.13
N ALA A 6 6.13 3.78 -1.11
CA ALA A 6 5.67 2.49 -0.60
C ALA A 6 5.26 2.58 0.89
N VAL A 7 6.06 3.25 1.72
CA VAL A 7 5.75 3.43 3.15
C VAL A 7 4.50 4.30 3.35
N VAL A 8 4.34 5.37 2.57
CA VAL A 8 3.13 6.22 2.64
C VAL A 8 1.88 5.41 2.27
N LEU A 9 1.93 4.63 1.18
CA LEU A 9 0.81 3.79 0.78
C LEU A 9 0.50 2.69 1.80
N PHE A 10 1.52 2.11 2.43
CA PHE A 10 1.35 1.15 3.53
C PHE A 10 0.57 1.77 4.69
N LEU A 11 0.92 2.99 5.12
CA LEU A 11 0.19 3.69 6.19
C LEU A 11 -1.27 3.94 5.81
N VAL A 12 -1.54 4.40 4.58
CA VAL A 12 -2.90 4.60 4.08
C VAL A 12 -3.69 3.29 4.11
N GLN A 13 -3.11 2.20 3.62
CA GLN A 13 -3.73 0.88 3.62
C GLN A 13 -4.05 0.38 5.05
N VAL A 14 -3.17 0.63 6.03
CA VAL A 14 -3.41 0.25 7.43
C VAL A 14 -4.60 1.03 7.99
N VAL A 15 -4.66 2.35 7.79
CA VAL A 15 -5.77 3.19 8.27
C VAL A 15 -7.10 2.74 7.67
N VAL A 16 -7.14 2.52 6.36
CA VAL A 16 -8.35 2.05 5.66
C VAL A 16 -8.76 0.65 6.14
N GLY A 17 -7.80 -0.22 6.47
CA GLY A 17 -8.07 -1.55 7.05
C GLY A 17 -8.69 -1.47 8.45
N VAL A 18 -8.21 -0.56 9.30
CA VAL A 18 -8.80 -0.31 10.62
C VAL A 18 -10.22 0.25 10.49
N ILE A 19 -10.45 1.18 9.55
CA ILE A 19 -11.80 1.71 9.29
C ILE A 19 -12.75 0.58 8.84
N ALA A 20 -12.29 -0.34 7.97
CA ALA A 20 -13.09 -1.50 7.56
C ALA A 20 -13.44 -2.40 8.76
N ALA A 21 -12.50 -2.63 9.68
CA ALA A 21 -12.74 -3.42 10.88
C ALA A 21 -13.77 -2.77 11.81
N ILE A 22 -13.74 -1.44 11.96
CA ILE A 22 -14.75 -0.70 12.74
C ILE A 22 -16.13 -0.76 12.04
N GLN A 23 -16.16 -0.60 10.72
CA GLN A 23 -17.39 -0.74 9.93
C GLN A 23 -18.03 -2.13 10.01
N PHE A 24 -17.23 -3.17 10.27
CA PHE A 24 -17.76 -4.53 10.48
C PHE A 24 -18.64 -4.62 11.74
N ILE A 25 -18.39 -3.78 12.75
CA ILE A 25 -19.17 -3.73 13.99
C ILE A 25 -20.29 -2.70 13.87
N TRP A 26 -19.99 -1.51 13.33
CA TRP A 26 -20.94 -0.42 13.12
C TRP A 26 -20.91 0.07 11.68
N PRO A 27 -21.85 -0.37 10.82
CA PRO A 27 -21.78 -0.13 9.38
C PRO A 27 -21.87 1.36 8.97
N ASP A 28 -22.51 2.23 9.76
CA ASP A 28 -22.75 3.65 9.43
C ASP A 28 -21.68 4.64 9.94
N VAL A 29 -20.54 4.16 10.46
CA VAL A 29 -19.49 5.07 11.01
C VAL A 29 -18.76 5.93 9.99
N PHE A 30 -18.84 5.63 8.68
CA PHE A 30 -18.10 6.36 7.65
C PHE A 30 -18.93 6.52 6.37
N ILE A 31 -18.62 7.57 5.60
CA ILE A 31 -19.38 7.96 4.39
C ILE A 31 -19.20 6.95 3.24
N LEU A 32 -18.09 6.21 3.22
CA LEU A 32 -17.79 5.21 2.20
C LEU A 32 -18.33 3.83 2.61
N ASN A 33 -18.95 3.12 1.67
CA ASN A 33 -19.42 1.76 1.87
C ASN A 33 -18.28 0.79 2.17
N PHE A 34 -18.55 -0.23 2.99
CA PHE A 34 -17.60 -1.29 3.35
C PHE A 34 -16.94 -1.95 2.13
N ASN A 35 -17.71 -2.21 1.06
CA ASN A 35 -17.15 -2.80 -0.17
C ASN A 35 -16.08 -1.90 -0.82
N THR A 36 -16.28 -0.58 -0.80
CA THR A 36 -15.33 0.39 -1.35
C THR A 36 -14.07 0.45 -0.49
N ILE A 37 -14.22 0.51 0.84
CA ILE A 37 -13.09 0.52 1.78
C ILE A 37 -12.28 -0.78 1.68
N ARG A 38 -12.95 -1.94 1.62
CA ARG A 38 -12.30 -3.25 1.44
C ARG A 38 -11.51 -3.31 0.14
N THR A 39 -12.11 -2.85 -0.96
CA THR A 39 -11.44 -2.81 -2.27
C THR A 39 -10.22 -1.88 -2.25
N LEU A 40 -10.35 -0.70 -1.62
CA LEU A 40 -9.25 0.25 -1.47
C LEU A 40 -8.10 -0.35 -0.65
N HIS A 41 -8.40 -1.06 0.45
CA HIS A 41 -7.39 -1.72 1.28
C HIS A 41 -6.57 -2.76 0.48
N ILE A 42 -7.24 -3.64 -0.27
CA ILE A 42 -6.55 -4.69 -1.05
C ILE A 42 -5.78 -4.09 -2.22
N ASN A 43 -6.36 -3.12 -2.94
CA ASN A 43 -5.66 -2.47 -4.06
C ASN A 43 -4.41 -1.72 -3.57
N ALA A 44 -4.53 -0.98 -2.47
CA ALA A 44 -3.38 -0.30 -1.87
C ALA A 44 -2.33 -1.30 -1.38
N LEU A 45 -2.74 -2.45 -0.82
CA LEU A 45 -1.84 -3.55 -0.44
C LEU A 45 -1.00 -4.05 -1.60
N VAL A 46 -1.61 -4.27 -2.76
CA VAL A 46 -0.88 -4.71 -3.97
C VAL A 46 0.07 -3.61 -4.46
N VAL A 47 -0.39 -2.36 -4.54
CA VAL A 47 0.41 -1.27 -5.11
C VAL A 47 1.62 -0.94 -4.25
N TRP A 48 1.51 -0.89 -2.92
CA TRP A 48 2.66 -0.56 -2.08
C TRP A 48 3.74 -1.65 -2.14
N LEU A 49 3.34 -2.93 -2.23
CA LEU A 49 4.26 -4.06 -2.43
C LEU A 49 4.98 -3.95 -3.77
N LEU A 50 4.25 -3.65 -4.86
CA LEU A 50 4.86 -3.44 -6.18
C LEU A 50 5.88 -2.29 -6.14
N CYS A 51 5.55 -1.15 -5.52
CA CYS A 51 6.49 -0.05 -5.35
C CYS A 51 7.71 -0.43 -4.51
N GLY A 52 7.53 -1.25 -3.47
CA GLY A 52 8.62 -1.80 -2.66
C GLY A 52 9.55 -2.71 -3.46
N LEU A 53 8.99 -3.60 -4.27
CA LEU A 53 9.75 -4.51 -5.14
C LEU A 53 10.49 -3.74 -6.24
N MET A 54 9.85 -2.77 -6.89
CA MET A 54 10.53 -1.89 -7.85
C MET A 54 11.67 -1.14 -7.17
N GLY A 55 11.46 -0.60 -5.96
CA GLY A 55 12.50 0.02 -5.16
C GLY A 55 13.68 -0.91 -4.87
N ALA A 56 13.41 -2.18 -4.54
CA ALA A 56 14.43 -3.19 -4.34
C ALA A 56 15.21 -3.51 -5.62
N THR A 57 14.53 -3.61 -6.76
CA THR A 57 15.20 -3.79 -8.06
C THR A 57 16.10 -2.61 -8.40
N TYR A 58 15.63 -1.37 -8.18
CA TYR A 58 16.45 -0.16 -8.38
C TYR A 58 17.67 -0.08 -7.45
N PHE A 59 17.65 -0.78 -6.32
CA PHE A 59 18.78 -0.86 -5.41
C PHE A 59 19.76 -1.99 -5.80
N VAL A 60 19.24 -3.20 -6.02
CA VAL A 60 20.06 -4.40 -6.24
C VAL A 60 20.63 -4.49 -7.65
N VAL A 61 19.87 -4.16 -8.70
CA VAL A 61 20.32 -4.32 -10.09
C VAL A 61 21.60 -3.54 -10.42
N PRO A 62 21.76 -2.25 -10.07
CA PRO A 62 23.02 -1.55 -10.34
C PRO A 62 24.20 -2.14 -9.56
N GLU A 63 23.96 -2.60 -8.32
CA GLU A 63 24.98 -3.24 -7.49
C GLU A 63 25.52 -4.51 -8.16
N GLU A 64 24.61 -5.39 -8.62
CA GLU A 64 24.97 -6.64 -9.28
C GLU A 64 25.52 -6.44 -10.70
N SER A 65 25.05 -5.41 -11.42
CA SER A 65 25.47 -5.13 -12.80
C SER A 65 26.78 -4.33 -12.88
N GLN A 66 27.28 -3.84 -11.74
CA GLN A 66 28.44 -2.95 -11.63
C GLN A 66 28.39 -1.77 -12.64
N SER A 67 27.18 -1.31 -12.93
CA SER A 67 26.89 -0.27 -13.91
C SER A 67 25.82 0.65 -13.33
N GLU A 68 25.89 1.92 -13.70
CA GLU A 68 24.79 2.84 -13.45
C GLU A 68 23.53 2.38 -14.18
N LEU A 69 22.37 2.70 -13.59
CA LEU A 69 21.04 2.42 -14.12
C LEU A 69 20.65 3.36 -15.27
#